data_AF-A0A2N8KRB0-F1
#
_entry.id   AF-A0A2N8KRB0-F1
#
_cell.length_a   1.000
_cell.length_b   1.000
_cell.length_c   1.000
_cell.angle_alpha   90.00
_cell.angle_beta   90.00
_cell.angle_gamma   90.00
#
_symmetry.space_group_name_H-M   'P 1'
#
loop_
_entity.id
_entity.type
_entity.pdbx_description
1 polymer ?
#
loop_
_entity_poly.entity_id
_entity_poly.type
_entity_poly.pdbx_seq_one_letter_code
_entity_poly.pdbx_strand_id
1 'polypeptide(L)'
;MNQQILSQDEVDALLQGITGESQKLDAEEEQVGGIRDYNLASQERIVRGRMPTMEIINERFARNIRVGLFNFIRKSPEVAIGGIKVQKYSAFLREIVVPTNFNIVSVKPLRGSGLIVCDPTLVFAVIDSLFGGIGKFHARIEGRDFSATEQRVILRLVEVITAEYHKAWKGIYPLELEYQRSEMQPQFANIATPSEIVVSTSFTLEIGETSGTVYFCIPYATLEPIRDVLYSTTVGDSTEPDRRWVNLLKHQIQAAQVELVAELGTAPATVEQLLAFKPGDFIELDLETMIKAKIDGVPIYDCHYGTSNGKYAIKVEQMLTSPDQGWLGARNVT
;
A
#
# COMPACT_ATOMS: atom_id res chain seq x y z
N MET A 1 -35.47 -1.59 29.06
CA MET A 1 -35.19 -2.82 29.84
C MET A 1 -33.69 -3.04 29.77
N ASN A 2 -33.01 -2.95 30.93
CA ASN A 2 -31.57 -3.07 31.08
C ASN A 2 -31.08 -4.46 30.62
N GLN A 3 -30.12 -4.50 29.68
CA GLN A 3 -29.33 -5.69 29.43
C GLN A 3 -28.17 -5.69 30.42
N GLN A 4 -28.14 -6.69 31.31
CA GLN A 4 -27.01 -6.97 32.19
C GLN A 4 -25.81 -7.40 31.34
N ILE A 5 -24.73 -6.61 31.35
CA ILE A 5 -23.56 -6.74 30.47
C ILE A 5 -22.35 -7.38 31.17
N LEU A 6 -22.44 -7.78 32.43
CA LEU A 6 -21.34 -8.43 33.12
C LEU A 6 -21.80 -9.69 33.84
N SER A 7 -21.01 -10.75 33.70
CA SER A 7 -21.17 -11.98 34.45
C SER A 7 -20.81 -11.75 35.92
N GLN A 8 -21.38 -12.56 36.82
CA GLN A 8 -21.18 -12.41 38.25
C GLN A 8 -19.70 -12.51 38.66
N ASP A 9 -18.92 -13.30 37.92
CA ASP A 9 -17.48 -13.49 38.14
C ASP A 9 -16.66 -12.22 37.79
N GLU A 10 -17.08 -11.45 36.78
CA GLU A 10 -16.43 -10.18 36.41
C GLU A 10 -16.75 -9.06 37.42
N VAL A 11 -17.93 -9.10 38.02
CA VAL A 11 -18.33 -8.18 39.10
C VAL A 11 -17.49 -8.41 40.34
N ASP A 12 -17.23 -9.67 40.69
CA ASP A 12 -16.43 -10.04 41.85
C ASP A 12 -14.93 -9.70 41.65
N ALA A 13 -14.41 -9.86 40.44
CA ALA A 13 -13.04 -9.44 40.09
C ALA A 13 -12.85 -7.91 40.18
N LEU A 14 -13.87 -7.13 39.76
CA LEU A 14 -13.84 -5.67 39.88
C LEU A 14 -13.98 -5.19 41.33
N LEU A 15 -14.74 -5.91 42.16
CA LEU A 15 -14.87 -5.62 43.60
C LEU A 15 -13.56 -5.87 44.36
N GLN A 16 -12.79 -6.90 43.99
CA GLN A 16 -11.46 -7.15 44.57
C GLN A 16 -10.44 -6.07 44.21
N GLY A 17 -10.53 -5.48 43.01
CA GLY A 17 -9.67 -4.37 42.60
C GLY A 17 -9.90 -3.07 43.38
N ILE A 18 -11.08 -2.88 43.97
CA ILE A 18 -11.44 -1.68 44.74
C ILE A 18 -11.02 -1.75 46.21
N THR A 19 -10.75 -2.96 46.73
CA THR A 19 -10.37 -3.19 48.14
C THR A 19 -8.88 -3.08 48.45
N GLY A 20 -8.05 -2.66 47.48
CA GLY A 20 -6.70 -2.14 47.77
C GLY A 20 -5.62 -3.18 48.12
N GLU A 21 -5.79 -4.45 47.79
CA GLU A 21 -4.68 -5.42 47.80
C GLU A 21 -4.13 -5.59 46.39
N SER A 22 -3.07 -4.82 46.09
CA SER A 22 -2.28 -4.96 44.86
C SER A 22 -1.50 -6.28 44.89
N GLN A 23 -2.07 -7.36 44.36
CA GLN A 23 -1.26 -8.51 43.93
C GLN A 23 -0.69 -8.22 42.54
N LYS A 24 0.64 -8.14 42.49
CA LYS A 24 1.43 -8.25 41.26
C LYS A 24 1.04 -9.56 40.57
N LEU A 25 0.56 -9.45 39.33
CA LEU A 25 0.42 -10.60 38.43
C LEU A 25 1.34 -10.35 37.23
N ASP A 26 2.62 -10.64 37.42
CA ASP A 26 3.41 -11.24 36.35
C ASP A 26 3.06 -12.74 36.37
N ALA A 27 1.92 -13.08 35.77
CA ALA A 27 1.58 -14.45 35.47
C ALA A 27 1.84 -14.65 33.97
N GLU A 28 2.93 -15.34 33.66
CA GLU A 28 3.14 -15.94 32.35
C GLU A 28 1.90 -16.77 32.01
N GLU A 29 1.20 -16.41 30.92
CA GLU A 29 0.06 -17.20 30.43
C GLU A 29 0.57 -18.57 29.99
N GLU A 30 0.48 -19.55 30.89
CA GLU A 30 0.48 -20.96 30.53
C GLU A 30 -0.62 -21.18 29.48
N GLN A 31 -0.23 -21.69 28.32
CA GLN A 31 -1.16 -22.05 27.25
C GLN A 31 -2.02 -23.23 27.73
N VAL A 32 -3.12 -22.92 28.40
CA VAL A 32 -4.17 -23.88 28.69
C VAL A 32 -4.75 -24.30 27.34
N GLY A 33 -4.47 -25.53 26.95
CA GLY A 33 -5.06 -26.20 25.78
C GLY A 33 -6.56 -26.39 25.98
N GLY A 34 -7.33 -25.32 25.80
CA GLY A 34 -8.78 -25.33 25.71
C GLY A 34 -9.23 -25.12 24.27
N ILE A 35 -10.27 -25.85 23.86
CA ILE A 35 -10.98 -25.60 22.60
C ILE A 35 -11.57 -24.20 22.70
N ARG A 36 -11.05 -23.27 21.90
CA ARG A 36 -11.61 -21.92 21.75
C ARG A 36 -12.71 -21.98 20.70
N ASP A 37 -13.87 -21.42 21.02
CA ASP A 37 -14.92 -21.18 20.05
C ASP A 37 -14.38 -20.28 18.93
N TYR A 38 -14.16 -20.87 17.76
CA TYR A 38 -13.63 -20.18 16.58
C TYR A 38 -14.80 -19.83 15.66
N ASN A 39 -15.22 -18.56 15.72
CA ASN A 39 -16.26 -18.07 14.83
C ASN A 39 -15.67 -17.80 13.44
N LEU A 40 -15.95 -18.68 12.48
CA LEU A 40 -15.50 -18.60 11.09
C LEU A 40 -15.95 -17.33 10.37
N ALA A 41 -16.99 -16.63 10.87
CA ALA A 41 -17.45 -15.36 10.34
C ALA A 41 -16.66 -14.15 10.89
N SER A 42 -16.05 -14.28 12.08
CA SER A 42 -15.05 -13.32 12.54
C SER A 42 -13.72 -13.70 11.92
N GLN A 43 -13.39 -13.11 10.77
CA GLN A 43 -12.01 -13.07 10.28
C GLN A 43 -11.18 -12.19 11.21
N GLU A 44 -10.98 -12.62 12.46
CA GLU A 44 -9.81 -12.21 13.23
C GLU A 44 -8.61 -12.84 12.52
N ARG A 45 -8.16 -12.19 11.44
CA ARG A 45 -6.84 -12.41 10.89
C ARG A 45 -5.89 -11.98 12.01
N ILE A 46 -5.51 -12.95 12.82
CA ILE A 46 -4.54 -12.79 13.91
C ILE A 46 -3.20 -12.47 13.24
N VAL A 47 -2.95 -11.19 13.01
CA VAL A 47 -1.66 -10.67 12.59
C VAL A 47 -0.80 -10.59 13.86
N ARG A 48 -0.32 -11.74 14.34
CA ARG A 48 0.50 -11.89 15.57
C ARG A 48 2.02 -11.97 15.32
N GLY A 49 2.49 -11.46 14.19
CA GLY A 49 3.94 -11.31 13.99
C GLY A 49 4.38 -9.89 14.35
N ARG A 50 5.48 -9.75 15.08
CA ARG A 50 6.24 -8.50 15.05
C ARG A 50 6.62 -8.19 13.59
N MET A 51 6.70 -6.91 13.23
CA MET A 51 7.13 -6.47 11.89
C MET A 51 8.50 -5.77 12.02
N PRO A 52 9.62 -6.52 12.11
CA PRO A 52 10.94 -5.93 12.40
C PRO A 52 11.38 -4.94 11.33
N THR A 53 11.09 -5.22 10.06
CA THR A 53 11.44 -4.28 8.97
C THR A 53 10.62 -3.00 9.07
N MET A 54 9.36 -3.05 9.53
CA MET A 54 8.58 -1.83 9.79
C MET A 54 9.15 -1.04 10.97
N GLU A 55 9.64 -1.70 12.03
CA GLU A 55 10.34 -1.03 13.13
C GLU A 55 11.58 -0.27 12.61
N ILE A 56 12.39 -0.90 11.75
CA ILE A 56 13.55 -0.26 11.10
C ILE A 56 13.13 0.95 10.25
N ILE A 57 12.05 0.83 9.47
CA ILE A 57 11.51 1.94 8.66
C ILE A 57 11.08 3.09 9.57
N ASN A 58 10.39 2.80 10.67
CA ASN A 58 9.95 3.81 11.63
C ASN A 58 11.15 4.51 12.29
N GLU A 59 12.22 3.79 12.63
CA GLU A 59 13.46 4.38 13.14
C GLU A 59 14.15 5.29 12.12
N ARG A 60 14.21 4.86 10.86
CA ARG A 60 14.75 5.68 9.76
C ARG A 60 13.91 6.93 9.56
N PHE A 61 12.59 6.80 9.55
CA PHE A 61 11.67 7.93 9.43
C PHE A 61 11.84 8.91 10.60
N ALA A 62 11.90 8.42 11.84
CA ALA A 62 12.09 9.28 13.01
C ALA A 62 13.39 10.08 12.96
N ARG A 63 14.45 9.55 12.34
CA ARG A 63 15.69 10.29 12.06
C ARG A 63 15.51 11.32 10.94
N ASN A 64 14.88 10.92 9.83
CA ASN A 64 14.68 11.77 8.66
C ASN A 64 13.77 12.96 8.96
N ILE A 65 12.66 12.73 9.70
CA ILE A 65 11.68 13.77 10.00
C ILE A 65 12.26 14.88 10.89
N ARG A 66 13.26 14.58 11.74
CA ARG A 66 14.02 15.61 12.49
C ARG A 66 14.67 16.61 11.54
N VAL A 67 15.34 16.09 10.51
CA VAL A 67 16.02 16.90 9.50
C VAL A 67 15.00 17.63 8.61
N GLY A 68 13.95 16.93 8.18
CA GLY A 68 12.87 17.50 7.37
C GLY A 68 12.18 18.68 8.07
N LEU A 69 11.79 18.49 9.34
CA LEU A 69 11.18 19.54 10.15
C LEU A 69 12.16 20.67 10.45
N PHE A 70 13.43 20.39 10.76
CA PHE A 70 14.42 21.46 10.93
C PHE A 70 14.56 22.33 9.68
N ASN A 71 14.58 21.73 8.50
CA ASN A 71 14.63 22.49 7.24
C ASN A 71 13.36 23.32 7.00
N PHE A 72 12.21 22.84 7.47
CA PHE A 72 10.91 23.47 7.29
C PHE A 72 10.66 24.62 8.28
N ILE A 73 10.80 24.37 9.59
CA ILE A 73 10.45 25.31 10.67
C ILE A 73 11.66 25.95 11.37
N ARG A 74 12.90 25.57 10.99
CA ARG A 74 14.16 26.05 11.59
C ARG A 74 14.31 25.76 13.09
N LYS A 75 13.57 24.76 13.60
CA LYS A 75 13.70 24.22 14.96
C LYS A 75 13.90 22.71 14.87
N SER A 76 14.78 22.17 15.70
CA SER A 76 15.06 20.73 15.75
C SER A 76 14.08 20.06 16.70
N PRO A 77 13.17 19.20 16.22
CA PRO A 77 12.30 18.45 17.10
C PRO A 77 13.02 17.26 17.73
N GLU A 78 12.60 16.88 18.94
CA GLU A 78 12.84 15.54 19.45
C GLU A 78 11.72 14.60 18.98
N VAL A 79 12.06 13.35 18.69
CA VAL A 79 11.12 12.39 18.10
C VAL A 79 11.19 11.09 18.85
N ALA A 80 10.07 10.72 19.46
CA ALA A 80 9.84 9.43 20.09
C ALA A 80 8.94 8.56 19.20
N ILE A 81 9.30 7.29 19.07
CA ILE A 81 8.58 6.31 18.24
C ILE A 81 7.65 5.52 19.15
N GLY A 82 6.36 5.48 18.79
CA GLY A 82 5.40 4.58 19.41
C GLY A 82 5.47 3.18 18.81
N GLY A 83 4.99 2.19 19.57
CA GLY A 83 4.89 0.82 19.10
C GLY A 83 3.98 0.68 17.89
N ILE A 84 4.25 -0.32 17.05
CA ILE A 84 3.37 -0.70 15.95
C ILE A 84 2.16 -1.42 16.55
N LYS A 85 0.97 -0.87 16.33
CA LYS A 85 -0.29 -1.49 16.74
C LYS A 85 -0.99 -2.08 15.53
N VAL A 86 -1.50 -3.30 15.68
CA VAL A 86 -2.38 -3.92 14.70
C VAL A 86 -3.76 -4.05 15.32
N GLN A 87 -4.71 -3.26 14.82
CA GLN A 87 -6.02 -3.11 15.45
C GLN A 87 -7.12 -2.92 14.39
N LYS A 88 -8.38 -3.02 14.80
CA LYS A 88 -9.53 -2.69 13.94
C LYS A 88 -9.52 -1.20 13.63
N TYR A 89 -9.91 -0.81 12.42
CA TYR A 89 -9.94 0.59 12.01
C TYR A 89 -10.83 1.44 12.92
N SER A 90 -11.97 0.91 13.34
CA SER A 90 -12.84 1.57 14.33
C SER A 90 -12.20 1.78 15.70
N ALA A 91 -11.27 0.92 16.12
CA ALA A 91 -10.54 1.09 17.37
C ALA A 91 -9.52 2.24 17.24
N PHE A 92 -8.77 2.27 16.14
CA PHE A 92 -7.86 3.37 15.82
C PHE A 92 -8.58 4.73 15.82
N LEU A 93 -9.74 4.84 15.15
CA LEU A 93 -10.50 6.09 15.11
C LEU A 93 -10.98 6.57 16.49
N ARG A 94 -11.17 5.67 17.46
CA ARG A 94 -11.55 6.03 18.84
C ARG A 94 -10.35 6.46 19.69
N GLU A 95 -9.13 6.07 19.34
CA GLU A 95 -7.91 6.50 20.04
C GLU A 95 -7.56 7.96 19.72
N ILE A 96 -8.03 8.47 18.58
CA ILE A 96 -7.73 9.82 18.10
C ILE A 96 -8.67 10.85 18.73
N VAL A 97 -8.09 11.90 19.32
CA VAL A 97 -8.85 13.04 19.85
C VAL A 97 -9.38 13.89 18.69
N VAL A 98 -10.68 14.18 18.71
CA VAL A 98 -11.37 14.99 17.70
C VAL A 98 -11.70 16.37 18.29
N PRO A 99 -11.58 17.48 17.53
CA PRO A 99 -11.20 17.56 16.11
C PRO A 99 -9.70 17.40 15.87
N THR A 100 -9.36 16.73 14.76
CA THR A 100 -7.98 16.59 14.28
C THR A 100 -7.93 16.66 12.76
N ASN A 101 -6.73 16.71 12.20
CA ASN A 101 -6.54 16.74 10.76
C ASN A 101 -6.23 15.34 10.21
N PHE A 102 -7.19 14.76 9.48
CA PHE A 102 -7.08 13.47 8.81
C PHE A 102 -6.63 13.67 7.36
N ASN A 103 -5.42 13.27 7.00
CA ASN A 103 -4.91 13.37 5.63
C ASN A 103 -4.95 12.02 4.94
N ILE A 104 -5.79 11.90 3.93
CA ILE A 104 -5.90 10.69 3.13
C ILE A 104 -4.82 10.71 2.06
N VAL A 105 -4.03 9.65 1.99
CA VAL A 105 -2.92 9.49 1.06
C VAL A 105 -3.10 8.22 0.23
N SER A 106 -2.75 8.26 -1.05
CA SER A 106 -2.62 7.06 -1.87
C SER A 106 -1.29 6.38 -1.55
N VAL A 107 -1.28 5.06 -1.39
CA VAL A 107 -0.05 4.30 -1.10
C VAL A 107 0.49 3.66 -2.39
N LYS A 108 1.36 4.34 -3.14
CA LYS A 108 1.90 3.83 -4.42
C LYS A 108 3.20 3.03 -4.19
N PRO A 109 3.49 2.01 -5.04
CA PRO A 109 2.68 1.42 -6.11
C PRO A 109 1.59 0.44 -5.62
N LEU A 110 1.40 0.31 -4.31
CA LEU A 110 0.38 -0.56 -3.73
C LEU A 110 -1.03 -0.06 -4.07
N ARG A 111 -2.03 -0.94 -3.95
CA ARG A 111 -3.43 -0.57 -4.16
C ARG A 111 -4.07 -0.22 -2.83
N GLY A 112 -4.58 1.00 -2.71
CA GLY A 112 -5.34 1.46 -1.56
C GLY A 112 -4.87 2.82 -1.04
N SER A 113 -5.52 3.26 0.02
CA SER A 113 -5.25 4.54 0.68
C SER A 113 -4.77 4.30 2.11
N GLY A 114 -3.86 5.15 2.56
CA GLY A 114 -3.44 5.28 3.95
C GLY A 114 -3.95 6.60 4.53
N LEU A 115 -3.69 6.76 5.82
CA LEU A 115 -4.12 7.90 6.59
C LEU A 115 -2.95 8.44 7.41
N ILE A 116 -2.70 9.74 7.29
CA ILE A 116 -1.75 10.49 8.13
C ILE A 116 -2.57 11.44 8.99
N VAL A 117 -2.53 11.25 10.31
CA VAL A 117 -3.21 12.12 11.26
C VAL A 117 -2.18 13.01 11.92
N CYS A 118 -2.41 14.32 11.91
CA CYS A 118 -1.56 15.28 12.60
C CYS A 118 -2.35 15.92 13.73
N ASP A 119 -1.86 15.77 14.96
CA ASP A 119 -2.50 16.37 16.12
C ASP A 119 -2.59 17.90 15.99
N PRO A 120 -3.69 18.53 16.44
CA PRO A 120 -3.83 19.98 16.39
C PRO A 120 -2.70 20.71 17.13
N THR A 121 -2.21 20.17 18.25
CA THR A 121 -1.09 20.76 19.01
C THR A 121 0.16 20.88 18.15
N LEU A 122 0.50 19.84 17.40
CA LEU A 122 1.62 19.83 16.47
C LEU A 122 1.41 20.86 15.34
N VAL A 123 0.21 20.87 14.75
CA VAL A 123 -0.11 21.80 13.66
C VAL A 123 0.07 23.25 14.11
N PHE A 124 -0.48 23.62 15.28
CA PHE A 124 -0.33 24.96 15.81
C PHE A 124 1.11 25.30 16.21
N ALA A 125 1.87 24.34 16.74
CA ALA A 125 3.30 24.53 17.03
C ALA A 125 4.11 24.82 15.75
N VAL A 126 3.82 24.12 14.66
CA VAL A 126 4.44 24.33 13.35
C VAL A 126 4.06 25.70 12.79
N ILE A 127 2.78 26.08 12.87
CA ILE A 127 2.31 27.41 12.46
C ILE A 127 3.04 28.49 13.25
N ASP A 128 3.01 28.43 14.59
CA ASP A 128 3.68 29.43 15.45
C ASP A 128 5.16 29.56 15.08
N SER A 129 5.87 28.44 14.88
CA SER A 129 7.28 28.47 14.49
C SER A 129 7.52 29.12 13.12
N LEU A 130 6.66 28.91 12.13
CA LEU A 130 6.79 29.52 10.80
C LEU A 130 6.54 31.03 10.81
N PHE A 131 5.69 31.50 11.73
CA PHE A 131 5.39 32.93 11.91
C PHE A 131 6.32 33.62 12.92
N GLY A 132 7.39 32.97 13.37
CA GLY A 132 8.41 33.55 14.26
C GLY A 132 8.04 33.50 15.75
N GLY A 133 7.07 32.67 16.12
CA GLY A 133 6.62 32.48 17.48
C GLY A 133 7.61 31.71 18.36
N ILE A 134 7.53 32.00 19.65
CA ILE A 134 8.40 31.45 20.70
C ILE A 134 7.86 30.15 21.31
N GLY A 135 6.77 29.57 20.79
CA GLY A 135 6.20 28.31 21.28
C GLY A 135 5.42 28.42 22.60
N LYS A 136 5.15 29.64 23.07
CA LYS A 136 4.40 29.90 24.32
C LYS A 136 2.88 29.97 24.11
N PHE A 137 2.44 30.02 22.86
CA PHE A 137 1.02 30.05 22.53
C PHE A 137 0.45 28.64 22.61
N HIS A 138 -0.15 28.32 23.75
CA HIS A 138 -1.09 27.22 23.84
C HIS A 138 -2.39 27.70 23.16
N ALA A 139 -2.46 27.55 21.84
CA ALA A 139 -3.71 27.78 21.13
C ALA A 139 -4.76 26.87 21.78
N ARG A 140 -5.82 27.45 22.36
CA ARG A 140 -6.98 26.67 22.76
C ARG A 140 -7.46 25.96 21.50
N ILE A 141 -7.46 24.63 21.53
CA ILE A 141 -8.04 23.81 20.47
C ILE A 141 -9.55 24.02 20.61
N GLU A 142 -10.06 25.10 20.01
CA GLU A 142 -11.42 25.61 20.24
C GLU A 142 -12.52 24.73 19.62
N GLY A 143 -12.25 23.47 19.31
CA GLY A 143 -13.22 22.63 18.60
C GLY A 143 -13.57 23.17 17.20
N ARG A 144 -12.82 24.18 16.70
CA ARG A 144 -13.07 24.86 15.42
C ARG A 144 -12.32 24.22 14.27
N ASP A 145 -12.85 24.40 13.07
CA ASP A 145 -12.18 23.98 11.84
C ASP A 145 -10.91 24.82 11.57
N PHE A 146 -9.94 24.19 10.91
CA PHE A 146 -8.78 24.91 10.38
C PHE A 146 -9.22 25.85 9.26
N SER A 147 -8.77 27.10 9.35
CA SER A 147 -8.90 28.10 8.29
C SER A 147 -8.11 27.72 7.05
N ALA A 148 -8.42 28.32 5.91
CA ALA A 148 -7.74 28.06 4.64
C ALA A 148 -6.21 28.29 4.70
N THR A 149 -5.75 29.26 5.51
CA THR A 149 -4.31 29.50 5.69
C THR A 149 -3.66 28.40 6.54
N GLU A 150 -4.33 27.97 7.61
CA GLU A 150 -3.88 26.86 8.46
C GLU A 150 -3.81 25.56 7.64
N GLN A 151 -4.81 25.27 6.81
CA GLN A 151 -4.83 24.12 5.89
C GLN A 151 -3.65 24.11 4.90
N ARG A 152 -3.24 25.28 4.38
CA ARG A 152 -2.05 25.37 3.51
C ARG A 152 -0.76 25.01 4.25
N VAL A 153 -0.65 25.39 5.52
CA VAL A 153 0.51 25.02 6.35
C VAL A 153 0.50 23.52 6.63
N ILE A 154 -0.67 22.95 6.95
CA ILE A 154 -0.85 21.51 7.13
C ILE A 154 -0.42 20.75 5.87
N LEU A 155 -0.85 21.18 4.68
CA LEU A 155 -0.46 20.53 3.44
C LEU A 155 1.06 20.49 3.26
N ARG A 156 1.75 21.60 3.51
CA ARG A 156 3.22 21.66 3.44
C ARG A 156 3.89 20.78 4.49
N LEU A 157 3.31 20.68 5.69
CA LEU A 157 3.78 19.76 6.72
C LEU A 157 3.63 18.30 6.26
N VAL A 158 2.48 17.94 5.68
CA VAL A 158 2.22 16.61 5.14
C VAL A 158 3.18 16.29 3.99
N GLU A 159 3.48 17.23 3.10
CA GLU A 159 4.49 17.06 2.04
C GLU A 159 5.89 16.75 2.59
N VAL A 160 6.29 17.42 3.68
CA VAL A 160 7.55 17.10 4.37
C VAL A 160 7.50 15.69 4.96
N ILE A 161 6.39 15.35 5.63
CA ILE A 161 6.18 14.02 6.21
C ILE A 161 6.26 12.92 5.15
N THR A 162 5.54 13.05 4.03
CA THR A 162 5.51 12.04 2.96
C THR A 162 6.86 11.91 2.27
N ALA A 163 7.57 13.02 2.04
CA ALA A 163 8.91 13.01 1.45
C ALA A 163 9.94 12.31 2.36
N GLU A 164 9.94 12.58 3.66
CA GLU A 164 10.85 11.92 4.60
C GLU A 164 10.46 10.46 4.86
N TYR A 165 9.17 10.14 4.80
CA TYR A 165 8.67 8.77 4.87
C TYR A 165 9.13 7.97 3.65
N HIS A 166 8.99 8.49 2.44
CA HIS A 166 9.51 7.84 1.22
C HIS A 166 11.01 7.50 1.33
N LYS A 167 11.82 8.43 1.84
CA LYS A 167 13.26 8.16 2.05
C LYS A 167 13.52 7.03 3.05
N ALA A 168 12.66 6.85 4.06
CA ALA A 168 12.80 5.78 5.05
C ALA A 168 12.61 4.38 4.43
N TRP A 169 11.80 4.28 3.37
CA TRP A 169 11.55 3.05 2.61
C TRP A 169 12.65 2.70 1.59
N LYS A 170 13.60 3.62 1.35
CA LYS A 170 14.67 3.42 0.36
C LYS A 170 15.49 2.16 0.67
N GLY A 171 15.67 1.33 -0.34
CA GLY A 171 16.38 0.05 -0.25
C GLY A 171 15.54 -1.12 0.28
N ILE A 172 14.26 -0.89 0.64
CA ILE A 172 13.33 -1.93 1.10
C ILE A 172 12.23 -2.13 0.06
N TYR A 173 11.48 -1.07 -0.24
CA TYR A 173 10.43 -1.07 -1.25
C TYR A 173 10.22 0.37 -1.75
N PRO A 174 9.97 0.63 -3.04
CA PRO A 174 9.76 1.98 -3.55
C PRO A 174 8.36 2.51 -3.19
N LEU A 175 8.09 2.69 -1.89
CA LEU A 175 6.79 3.14 -1.38
C LEU A 175 6.70 4.67 -1.38
N GLU A 176 5.65 5.21 -1.97
CA GLU A 176 5.35 6.63 -2.03
C GLU A 176 3.94 6.91 -1.48
N LEU A 177 3.84 7.94 -0.64
CA LEU A 177 2.55 8.43 -0.12
C LEU A 177 2.18 9.71 -0.85
N GLU A 178 1.14 9.65 -1.69
CA GLU A 178 0.65 10.81 -2.44
C GLU A 178 -0.59 11.39 -1.76
N TYR A 179 -0.54 12.68 -1.39
CA TYR A 179 -1.67 13.36 -0.77
C TYR A 179 -2.88 13.42 -1.71
N GLN A 180 -4.06 13.05 -1.21
CA GLN A 180 -5.32 13.13 -1.94
C GLN A 180 -6.19 14.28 -1.43
N ARG A 181 -6.52 14.25 -0.13
CA ARG A 181 -7.39 15.25 0.51
C ARG A 181 -7.24 15.22 2.03
N SER A 182 -7.78 16.23 2.69
CA SER A 182 -7.80 16.39 4.13
C SER A 182 -9.24 16.46 4.65
N GLU A 183 -9.51 15.81 5.76
CA GLU A 183 -10.81 15.72 6.42
C GLU A 183 -10.66 16.09 7.89
N MET A 184 -11.71 16.65 8.50
CA MET A 184 -11.72 17.03 9.92
C MET A 184 -12.49 16.04 10.79
N GLN A 185 -13.42 15.31 10.19
CA GLN A 185 -14.29 14.37 10.88
C GLN A 185 -13.89 12.92 10.54
N PRO A 186 -13.74 12.03 11.53
CA PRO A 186 -13.39 10.63 11.30
C PRO A 186 -14.29 9.91 10.30
N GLN A 187 -15.58 10.27 10.23
CA GLN A 187 -16.57 9.65 9.36
C GLN A 187 -16.31 9.85 7.86
N PHE A 188 -15.49 10.84 7.48
CA PHE A 188 -15.10 11.10 6.10
C PHE A 188 -13.73 10.52 5.75
N ALA A 189 -12.99 10.02 6.74
CA ALA A 189 -11.67 9.40 6.59
C ALA A 189 -11.74 7.94 6.09
N ASN A 190 -12.64 7.61 5.15
CA ASN A 190 -12.94 6.23 4.76
C ASN A 190 -11.82 5.57 3.91
N ILE A 191 -10.73 5.16 4.56
CA ILE A 191 -9.64 4.39 3.94
C ILE A 191 -9.86 2.87 3.99
N ALA A 192 -10.72 2.40 4.90
CA ALA A 192 -11.04 1.00 5.17
C ALA A 192 -12.42 0.89 5.84
N THR A 193 -13.03 -0.30 5.82
CA THR A 193 -14.25 -0.52 6.60
C THR A 193 -13.95 -0.52 8.11
N PRO A 194 -14.90 -0.14 9.00
CA PRO A 194 -14.65 -0.10 10.46
C PRO A 194 -14.19 -1.43 11.09
N SER A 195 -14.51 -2.55 10.44
CA SER A 195 -14.14 -3.92 10.81
C SER A 195 -12.78 -4.37 10.28
N GLU A 196 -12.22 -3.70 9.28
CA GLU A 196 -10.92 -4.06 8.71
C GLU A 196 -9.77 -3.81 9.68
N ILE A 197 -8.73 -4.62 9.55
CA ILE A 197 -7.50 -4.51 10.34
C ILE A 197 -6.58 -3.47 9.69
N VAL A 198 -6.07 -2.56 10.51
CA VAL A 198 -5.10 -1.53 10.12
C VAL A 198 -3.83 -1.69 10.93
N VAL A 199 -2.71 -1.31 10.31
CA VAL A 199 -1.41 -1.17 10.97
C VAL A 199 -1.22 0.32 11.25
N SER A 200 -1.09 0.67 12.53
CA SER A 200 -0.91 2.05 12.97
C SER A 200 0.39 2.23 13.75
N THR A 201 1.12 3.30 13.44
CA THR A 201 2.33 3.74 14.15
C THR A 201 2.15 5.19 14.56
N SER A 202 2.53 5.52 15.79
CA SER A 202 2.53 6.91 16.29
C SER A 202 3.96 7.45 16.42
N PHE A 203 4.15 8.73 16.15
CA PHE A 203 5.41 9.45 16.34
C PHE A 203 5.13 10.69 17.17
N THR A 204 5.65 10.76 18.39
CA THR A 204 5.52 11.93 19.24
C THR A 204 6.67 12.88 18.93
N LEU A 205 6.32 14.11 18.59
CA LEU A 205 7.23 15.18 18.20
C LEU A 205 7.21 16.26 19.28
N GLU A 206 8.37 16.57 19.83
CA GLU A 206 8.53 17.66 20.79
C GLU A 206 9.28 18.82 20.13
N ILE A 207 8.62 19.97 20.05
CA ILE A 207 9.14 21.20 19.44
C ILE A 207 9.20 22.27 20.53
N GLY A 208 10.36 22.42 21.18
CA GLY A 208 10.51 23.32 22.31
C GLY A 208 9.69 22.83 23.51
N GLU A 209 8.71 23.61 23.96
CA GLU A 209 7.84 23.25 25.09
C GLU A 209 6.53 22.57 24.65
N THR A 210 6.26 22.46 23.34
CA THR A 210 5.04 21.85 22.81
C THR A 210 5.29 20.43 22.31
N SER A 211 4.39 19.50 22.66
CA SER A 211 4.41 18.12 22.18
C SER A 211 3.14 17.83 21.37
N GLY A 212 3.29 17.05 20.29
CA GLY A 212 2.16 16.56 19.51
C GLY A 212 2.52 15.32 18.72
N THR A 213 1.51 14.53 18.34
CA THR A 213 1.72 13.23 17.72
C THR A 213 1.31 13.23 16.24
N VAL A 214 2.06 12.47 15.43
CA VAL A 214 1.68 12.09 14.07
C VAL A 214 1.36 10.62 14.06
N TYR A 215 0.22 10.25 13.52
CA TYR A 215 -0.16 8.86 13.32
C TYR A 215 -0.11 8.50 11.84
N PHE A 216 0.52 7.37 11.54
CA PHE A 216 0.35 6.69 10.26
C PHE A 216 -0.60 5.52 10.49
N CYS A 217 -1.61 5.39 9.64
CA CYS A 217 -2.54 4.27 9.66
C CYS A 217 -2.73 3.76 8.24
N ILE A 218 -2.29 2.53 7.98
CA ILE A 218 -2.40 1.90 6.66
C ILE A 218 -3.20 0.61 6.80
N PRO A 219 -4.24 0.37 5.98
CA PRO A 219 -4.97 -0.89 5.97
C PRO A 219 -4.04 -2.07 5.71
N TYR A 220 -4.23 -3.16 6.45
CA TYR A 220 -3.40 -4.35 6.28
C TYR A 220 -3.52 -4.92 4.87
N ALA A 221 -4.69 -4.85 4.24
CA ALA A 221 -4.92 -5.27 2.86
C ALA A 221 -4.02 -4.54 1.85
N THR A 222 -3.70 -3.26 2.10
CA THR A 222 -2.77 -2.50 1.26
C THR A 222 -1.32 -2.95 1.44
N LEU A 223 -0.93 -3.38 2.63
CA LEU A 223 0.41 -3.89 2.93
C LEU A 223 0.60 -5.38 2.62
N GLU A 224 -0.49 -6.14 2.42
CA GLU A 224 -0.47 -7.58 2.15
C GLU A 224 0.48 -8.00 1.00
N PRO A 225 0.59 -7.27 -0.13
CA PRO A 225 1.53 -7.64 -1.20
C PRO A 225 3.01 -7.59 -0.81
N ILE A 226 3.36 -6.81 0.22
CA ILE A 226 4.74 -6.67 0.72
C ILE A 226 4.92 -7.29 2.09
N ARG A 227 3.96 -8.13 2.52
CA ARG A 227 3.94 -8.75 3.85
C ARG A 227 5.27 -9.40 4.18
N ASP A 228 5.79 -10.26 3.31
CA ASP A 228 6.99 -11.04 3.61
C ASP A 228 8.25 -10.15 3.77
N VAL A 229 8.29 -8.99 3.10
CA VAL A 229 9.34 -7.97 3.30
C VAL A 229 9.23 -7.36 4.70
N LEU A 230 8.01 -7.08 5.18
CA LEU A 230 7.77 -6.46 6.49
C LEU A 230 8.08 -7.39 7.68
N TYR A 231 7.88 -8.71 7.52
CA TYR A 231 8.20 -9.71 8.54
C TYR A 231 9.65 -10.21 8.50
N SER A 232 10.38 -9.92 7.42
CA SER A 232 11.79 -10.28 7.31
C SER A 232 12.60 -9.67 8.46
N THR A 233 13.42 -10.50 9.11
CA THR A 233 14.42 -10.08 10.11
C THR A 233 15.77 -9.73 9.46
N THR A 234 15.97 -10.12 8.19
CA THR A 234 17.21 -9.95 7.43
C THR A 234 17.05 -8.77 6.47
N VAL A 235 17.18 -7.54 6.98
CA VAL A 235 17.35 -6.36 6.12
C VAL A 235 18.48 -5.50 6.68
N GLY A 236 19.69 -6.06 6.60
CA GLY A 236 20.92 -5.29 6.64
C GLY A 236 21.30 -4.91 5.21
N ASP A 237 21.13 -3.64 4.86
CA ASP A 237 21.84 -2.88 3.82
C ASP A 237 22.05 -3.48 2.41
N SER A 238 21.26 -4.47 1.99
CA SER A 238 21.33 -4.97 0.62
C SER A 238 20.45 -4.11 -0.30
N THR A 239 21.04 -3.06 -0.88
CA THR A 239 20.54 -2.38 -2.08
C THR A 239 20.58 -3.29 -3.32
N GLU A 240 19.96 -4.46 -3.24
CA GLU A 240 19.74 -5.32 -4.40
C GLU A 240 18.22 -5.50 -4.59
N PRO A 241 17.64 -5.05 -5.71
CA PRO A 241 16.28 -5.44 -6.05
C PRO A 241 16.21 -6.97 -6.09
N ASP A 242 15.15 -7.53 -5.52
CA ASP A 242 14.99 -8.98 -5.34
C ASP A 242 15.09 -9.72 -6.69
N ARG A 243 16.31 -10.14 -7.02
CA ARG A 243 16.63 -10.89 -8.24
C ARG A 243 15.80 -12.16 -8.33
N ARG A 244 15.34 -12.70 -7.19
CA ARG A 244 14.54 -13.92 -7.14
C ARG A 244 13.11 -13.66 -7.58
N TRP A 245 12.48 -12.57 -7.16
CA TRP A 245 11.14 -12.19 -7.62
C TRP A 245 11.12 -11.87 -9.11
N VAL A 246 12.11 -11.10 -9.60
CA VAL A 246 12.24 -10.82 -11.04
C VAL A 246 12.44 -12.10 -11.84
N ASN A 247 13.24 -13.04 -11.32
CA ASN A 247 13.43 -14.34 -11.97
C ASN A 247 12.16 -15.21 -11.94
N LEU A 248 11.42 -15.21 -10.83
CA LEU A 248 10.14 -15.92 -10.73
C LEU A 248 9.09 -15.34 -11.69
N LEU A 249 8.95 -14.01 -11.73
CA LEU A 249 8.03 -13.32 -12.63
C LEU A 249 8.40 -13.60 -14.09
N LYS A 250 9.70 -13.53 -14.42
CA LYS A 250 10.20 -13.89 -15.75
C LYS A 250 9.86 -15.34 -16.11
N HIS A 251 9.98 -16.26 -15.16
CA HIS A 251 9.65 -17.66 -15.38
C HIS A 251 8.14 -17.91 -15.55
N GLN A 252 7.31 -17.21 -14.77
CA GLN A 252 5.85 -17.32 -14.86
C GLN A 252 5.30 -16.67 -16.14
N ILE A 253 5.85 -15.53 -16.56
CA ILE A 253 5.49 -14.89 -17.84
C ILE A 253 5.86 -15.80 -19.02
N GLN A 254 6.99 -16.51 -18.95
CA GLN A 254 7.37 -17.49 -19.97
C GLN A 254 6.42 -18.68 -20.06
N ALA A 255 5.63 -18.97 -19.02
CA ALA A 255 4.66 -20.06 -19.01
C ALA A 255 3.29 -19.68 -19.61
N ALA A 256 3.06 -18.39 -19.91
CA ALA A 256 1.83 -17.95 -20.54
C ALA A 256 1.73 -18.54 -21.95
N GLN A 257 0.70 -19.36 -22.18
CA GLN A 257 0.38 -19.88 -23.50
C GLN A 257 -0.38 -18.82 -24.29
N VAL A 258 0.06 -18.59 -25.53
CA VAL A 258 -0.54 -17.64 -26.46
C VAL A 258 -0.89 -18.36 -27.76
N GLU A 259 -2.01 -18.01 -28.36
CA GLU A 259 -2.44 -18.55 -29.64
C GLU A 259 -1.75 -17.79 -30.77
N LEU A 260 -0.96 -18.51 -31.58
CA LEU A 260 -0.32 -17.98 -32.77
C LEU A 260 -1.15 -18.35 -33.99
N VAL A 261 -1.72 -17.35 -34.67
CA VAL A 261 -2.54 -17.54 -35.86
C VAL A 261 -1.75 -17.10 -37.09
N ALA A 262 -1.57 -18.01 -38.06
CA ALA A 262 -0.99 -17.71 -39.36
C ALA A 262 -2.09 -17.69 -40.42
N GLU A 263 -2.40 -16.50 -40.93
CA GLU A 263 -3.41 -16.32 -41.97
C GLU A 263 -2.79 -16.68 -43.34
N LEU A 264 -3.35 -17.69 -44.01
CA LEU A 264 -2.83 -18.15 -45.31
C LEU A 264 -3.28 -17.28 -46.49
N GLY A 265 -4.46 -16.66 -46.36
CA GLY A 265 -5.05 -15.83 -47.41
C GLY A 265 -6.43 -15.33 -46.99
N THR A 266 -6.96 -14.39 -47.76
CA THR A 266 -8.30 -13.84 -47.56
C THR A 266 -9.01 -13.74 -48.91
N ALA A 267 -10.30 -14.03 -48.94
CA ALA A 267 -11.14 -13.84 -50.11
C ALA A 267 -12.22 -12.80 -49.80
N PRO A 268 -12.34 -11.71 -50.57
CA PRO A 268 -13.45 -10.77 -50.40
C PRO A 268 -14.76 -11.44 -50.82
N ALA A 269 -15.78 -11.37 -49.96
CA ALA A 269 -17.12 -11.88 -50.24
C ALA A 269 -18.18 -10.88 -49.76
N THR A 270 -19.25 -10.75 -50.53
CA THR A 270 -20.44 -9.97 -50.14
C THR A 270 -21.35 -10.80 -49.22
N VAL A 271 -22.20 -10.13 -48.43
CA VAL A 271 -23.15 -10.80 -47.54
C VAL A 271 -24.11 -11.72 -48.31
N GLU A 272 -24.52 -11.32 -49.51
CA GLU A 272 -25.36 -12.14 -50.38
C GLU A 272 -24.66 -13.44 -50.81
N GLN A 273 -23.38 -13.36 -51.22
CA GLN A 273 -22.59 -14.54 -51.58
C GLN A 273 -22.39 -15.48 -50.38
N LEU A 274 -22.16 -14.93 -49.18
CA LEU A 274 -22.05 -15.73 -47.96
C LEU A 274 -23.34 -16.51 -47.64
N LEU A 275 -24.50 -15.89 -47.86
CA LEU A 275 -25.81 -16.54 -47.66
C LEU A 275 -26.13 -17.60 -48.73
N ALA A 276 -25.53 -17.46 -49.92
CA ALA A 276 -25.75 -18.37 -51.04
C ALA A 276 -24.84 -19.60 -51.04
N PHE A 277 -23.82 -19.66 -50.16
CA PHE A 277 -22.85 -20.76 -50.13
C PHE A 277 -23.48 -22.12 -49.87
N LYS A 278 -23.05 -23.11 -50.65
CA LYS A 278 -23.46 -24.51 -50.55
C LYS A 278 -22.24 -25.42 -50.47
N PRO A 279 -22.38 -26.60 -49.83
CA PRO A 279 -21.34 -27.62 -49.87
C PRO A 279 -20.97 -27.95 -51.32
N GLY A 280 -19.70 -27.77 -51.68
CA GLY A 280 -19.19 -27.97 -53.03
C GLY A 280 -18.79 -26.70 -53.77
N ASP A 281 -19.11 -25.52 -53.23
CA ASP A 281 -18.66 -24.26 -53.82
C ASP A 281 -17.14 -24.08 -53.67
N PHE A 282 -16.53 -23.48 -54.70
CA PHE A 282 -15.09 -23.21 -54.76
C PHE A 282 -14.80 -21.76 -54.37
N ILE A 283 -13.88 -21.56 -53.44
CA ILE A 283 -13.39 -20.24 -53.04
C ILE A 283 -11.96 -20.13 -53.54
N GLU A 284 -11.74 -19.23 -54.50
CA GLU A 284 -10.41 -18.90 -54.97
C GLU A 284 -9.69 -18.08 -53.89
N LEU A 285 -8.49 -18.52 -53.52
CA LEU A 285 -7.64 -17.86 -52.52
C LEU A 285 -6.32 -17.49 -53.19
N ASP A 286 -6.00 -16.21 -53.20
CA ASP A 286 -4.67 -15.75 -53.56
C ASP A 286 -3.74 -15.98 -52.37
N LEU A 287 -2.82 -16.93 -52.51
CA LEU A 287 -1.86 -17.29 -51.48
C LEU A 287 -0.53 -16.55 -51.71
N GLU A 288 -0.20 -15.63 -50.81
CA GLU A 288 1.12 -15.00 -50.79
C GLU A 288 2.18 -16.00 -50.32
N THR A 289 3.39 -15.96 -50.87
CA THR A 289 4.47 -16.88 -50.49
C THR A 289 4.95 -16.68 -49.07
N MET A 290 4.91 -15.43 -48.59
CA MET A 290 5.24 -15.05 -47.22
C MET A 290 3.96 -14.59 -46.51
N ILE A 291 3.69 -15.18 -45.34
CA ILE A 291 2.51 -14.91 -44.53
C ILE A 291 2.92 -14.37 -43.16
N LYS A 292 2.02 -13.65 -42.50
CA LYS A 292 2.25 -13.11 -41.16
C LYS A 292 1.62 -13.99 -40.11
N ALA A 293 2.40 -14.34 -39.09
CA ALA A 293 1.88 -14.97 -37.89
C ALA A 293 1.60 -13.90 -36.83
N LYS A 294 0.38 -13.90 -36.29
CA LYS A 294 -0.12 -12.90 -35.36
C LYS A 294 -0.47 -13.52 -34.01
N ILE A 295 -0.33 -12.72 -32.95
CA ILE A 295 -0.86 -13.02 -31.61
C ILE A 295 -1.82 -11.88 -31.28
N ASP A 296 -3.09 -12.19 -31.00
CA ASP A 296 -4.16 -11.20 -30.78
C ASP A 296 -4.21 -10.08 -31.84
N GLY A 297 -3.99 -10.45 -33.10
CA GLY A 297 -4.01 -9.52 -34.23
C GLY A 297 -2.72 -8.71 -34.45
N VAL A 298 -1.74 -8.79 -33.53
CA VAL A 298 -0.44 -8.13 -33.68
C VAL A 298 0.52 -9.04 -34.46
N PRO A 299 1.09 -8.60 -35.59
CA PRO A 299 2.04 -9.40 -36.37
C PRO A 299 3.38 -9.54 -35.64
N ILE A 300 3.79 -10.78 -35.38
CA ILE A 300 5.02 -11.10 -34.64
C ILE A 300 6.10 -11.69 -35.55
N TYR A 301 5.71 -12.49 -36.54
CA TYR A 301 6.64 -13.17 -37.44
C TYR A 301 6.23 -13.07 -38.91
N ASP A 302 7.23 -12.98 -39.78
CA ASP A 302 7.12 -13.30 -41.20
C ASP A 302 7.52 -14.77 -41.42
N CYS A 303 6.65 -15.52 -42.08
CA CYS A 303 6.72 -16.97 -42.17
C CYS A 303 6.43 -17.46 -43.60
N HIS A 304 6.91 -18.66 -43.93
CA HIS A 304 6.47 -19.43 -45.11
C HIS A 304 5.65 -20.64 -44.66
N TYR A 305 4.56 -20.95 -45.34
CA TYR A 305 3.80 -22.17 -45.06
C TYR A 305 4.36 -23.36 -45.85
N GLY A 306 4.19 -24.57 -45.32
CA GLY A 306 4.64 -25.80 -45.95
C GLY A 306 4.26 -27.04 -45.16
N THR A 307 4.98 -28.13 -45.39
CA THR A 307 4.78 -29.40 -44.69
C THR A 307 6.08 -29.89 -44.05
N SER A 308 6.00 -30.30 -42.79
CA SER A 308 7.11 -30.92 -42.06
C SER A 308 6.62 -32.23 -41.43
N ASN A 309 7.34 -33.33 -41.67
CA ASN A 309 6.97 -34.68 -41.19
C ASN A 309 5.50 -35.06 -41.50
N GLY A 310 5.01 -34.69 -42.69
CA GLY A 310 3.64 -34.98 -43.12
C GLY A 310 2.55 -34.15 -42.44
N LYS A 311 2.89 -33.11 -41.68
CA LYS A 311 1.95 -32.16 -41.06
C LYS A 311 2.15 -30.77 -41.64
N TYR A 312 1.09 -29.97 -41.68
CA TYR A 312 1.18 -28.55 -42.00
C TYR A 312 2.08 -27.84 -40.98
N ALA A 313 2.99 -27.00 -41.48
CA ALA A 313 3.96 -26.28 -40.67
C ALA A 313 4.20 -24.89 -41.27
N ILE A 314 4.63 -23.98 -40.41
CA ILE A 314 5.12 -22.66 -40.80
C ILE A 314 6.62 -22.58 -40.48
N LYS A 315 7.41 -22.10 -41.43
CA LYS A 315 8.82 -21.79 -41.26
C LYS A 315 8.94 -20.29 -40.95
N VAL A 316 9.41 -19.97 -39.74
CA VAL A 316 9.70 -18.60 -39.34
C VAL A 316 10.95 -18.11 -40.05
N GLU A 317 10.85 -17.00 -40.78
CA GLU A 317 11.96 -16.38 -41.50
C GLU A 317 12.50 -15.18 -40.71
N GLN A 318 11.60 -14.31 -40.22
CA GLN A 318 11.98 -13.12 -39.48
C GLN A 318 11.00 -12.84 -38.33
N MET A 319 11.54 -12.38 -37.20
CA MET A 319 10.75 -11.79 -36.12
C MET A 319 10.59 -10.30 -36.36
N LEU A 320 9.34 -9.83 -36.40
CA LEU A 320 8.98 -8.43 -36.67
C LEU A 320 9.08 -7.57 -35.41
N THR A 321 8.77 -8.15 -34.25
CA THR A 321 8.84 -7.45 -32.96
C THR A 321 10.22 -7.62 -32.35
N SER A 322 11.08 -6.61 -32.45
CA SER A 322 12.40 -6.63 -31.83
C SER A 322 12.28 -6.41 -30.30
N PRO A 323 13.06 -7.13 -29.46
CA PRO A 323 13.11 -6.87 -28.01
C PRO A 323 13.71 -5.52 -27.63
N ASP A 324 14.31 -4.78 -28.58
CA ASP A 324 15.02 -3.52 -28.32
C ASP A 324 14.12 -2.32 -28.01
N GLN A 325 12.80 -2.48 -28.08
CA GLN A 325 11.83 -1.52 -27.53
C GLN A 325 11.17 -2.07 -26.27
N GLY A 326 12.01 -2.36 -25.27
CA GLY A 326 11.55 -2.44 -23.90
C GLY A 326 11.04 -1.08 -23.41
N TRP A 327 10.11 -1.09 -22.46
CA TRP A 327 9.62 0.10 -21.75
C TRP A 327 10.73 0.91 -21.03
N LEU A 328 11.93 0.34 -20.96
CA LEU A 328 13.18 1.03 -20.66
C LEU A 328 13.77 1.50 -22.00
N GLY A 329 13.61 2.80 -22.29
CA GLY A 329 14.04 3.42 -23.53
C GLY A 329 15.46 3.04 -24.00
N ALA A 330 15.68 3.27 -25.29
CA ALA A 330 16.92 2.96 -26.01
C ALA A 330 18.17 3.11 -25.12
N ARG A 331 18.98 2.04 -25.05
CA ARG A 331 20.33 2.13 -24.51
C ARG A 331 21.07 3.21 -25.31
N ASN A 332 21.32 4.36 -24.68
CA ASN A 332 22.28 5.32 -25.21
C ASN A 332 23.63 4.62 -25.26
N VAL A 333 24.05 4.32 -26.48
CA VAL A 333 25.43 3.95 -26.81
C VAL A 333 26.24 5.24 -26.81
N THR A 334 27.13 5.38 -25.83
CA THR A 334 28.50 5.90 -25.97
C THR A 334 29.32 5.40 -24.80
#